data_AF-A0A5J5F810-F1
#
_entry.id   AF-A0A5J5F810-F1
#
_cell.length_a   1.000
_cell.length_b   1.000
_cell.length_c   1.000
_cell.angle_alpha   90.00
_cell.angle_beta   90.00
_cell.angle_gamma   90.00
#
_symmetry.space_group_name_H-M   'P 1'
#
loop_
_entity.id
_entity.type
_entity.pdbx_description
1 polymer ?
#
loop_
_entity_poly.entity_id
_entity_poly.type
_entity_poly.pdbx_seq_one_letter_code
_entity_poly.pdbx_strand_id
1 'polypeptide(L)'
;MDVILALQPWATVLLAISLSFTIFLVLCLPTRHNPTAREKPRVVVLVLGDIGRSPRMQYHALSIARKGGIVDLVGYNESQPRPELLDSPSITIRPLKTPPKMLDTSTPIKFIIYAPFKAIFQLASLLQMLLYDIPDTAGYLLLQNPPAIPTLAVAKLVTVLRGQKLVVDWHNFGYSILGMKLGDHPIVWGSKLYELIFGRGADVNFTVTHSMNKHLRESWHLKMPIHTLYDRPPSHFQPFDATQRSDFLTSNPETAPYAAKLLSGQMKLVLSSTSWTADEDFSIFLQALVEYDRRAGSENFLRPNSVPDLLVVITGRGPLRDGYIARIETLEFQYINVKSIWLEPEDYPKMIACADLGVSLHTSSSGMDLPMKVVDLFGVGVPVVAVRFACVQELVKDGENGATFTKAEELATLLSRLFDSRRKRELEKLKEGAMKETKSRWDENWDKIAAPVFGL
;
A
#
# COMPACT_ATOMS: atom_id res chain seq x y z
N MET A 1 13.40 -19.97 60.15
CA MET A 1 14.42 -21.00 59.82
C MET A 1 13.79 -22.19 59.06
N ASP A 2 12.46 -22.29 59.02
CA ASP A 2 11.73 -23.46 58.51
C ASP A 2 11.54 -23.56 56.99
N VAL A 3 11.51 -22.43 56.27
CA VAL A 3 11.31 -22.44 54.81
C VAL A 3 12.54 -23.03 54.07
N ILE A 4 13.75 -22.75 54.57
CA ILE A 4 15.00 -23.22 53.96
C ILE A 4 15.16 -24.73 54.19
N LEU A 5 14.84 -25.23 55.40
CA LEU A 5 14.86 -26.67 55.71
C LEU A 5 13.79 -27.45 54.93
N ALA A 6 12.60 -26.86 54.72
CA ALA A 6 11.54 -27.47 53.92
C ALA A 6 11.88 -27.55 52.41
N LEU A 7 12.68 -26.61 51.89
CA LEU A 7 13.10 -26.57 50.48
C LEU A 7 14.38 -27.37 50.20
N GLN A 8 15.17 -27.72 51.21
CA GLN A 8 16.44 -28.44 51.08
C GLN A 8 16.35 -29.77 50.29
N PRO A 9 15.31 -30.63 50.44
CA PRO A 9 15.19 -31.86 49.65
C PRO A 9 14.84 -31.59 48.18
N TRP A 10 14.12 -30.50 47.93
CA TRP A 10 13.67 -30.10 46.59
C TRP A 10 14.71 -29.25 45.86
N ALA A 11 15.67 -28.65 46.57
CA ALA A 11 16.67 -27.76 45.99
C ALA A 11 17.46 -28.44 44.86
N THR A 12 17.89 -29.69 45.05
CA THR A 12 18.60 -30.45 44.01
C THR A 12 17.71 -30.76 42.80
N VAL A 13 16.45 -31.10 43.04
CA VAL A 13 15.47 -31.39 41.97
C VAL A 13 15.14 -30.13 41.18
N LEU A 14 14.87 -29.01 41.86
CA LEU A 14 14.61 -27.71 41.25
C LEU A 14 15.81 -27.20 40.47
N LEU A 15 17.03 -27.39 41.00
CA LEU A 15 18.26 -27.06 40.29
C LEU A 15 18.44 -27.93 39.05
N ALA A 16 18.19 -29.24 39.14
CA ALA A 16 18.28 -30.15 38.00
C ALA A 16 17.22 -29.81 36.92
N ILE A 17 15.99 -29.48 37.31
CA ILE A 17 14.94 -29.01 36.41
C ILE A 17 15.35 -27.70 35.75
N SER A 18 15.84 -26.73 36.52
CA SER A 18 16.29 -25.44 36.01
C SER A 18 17.46 -25.59 35.03
N LEU A 19 18.45 -26.43 35.34
CA LEU A 19 19.59 -26.71 34.47
C LEU A 19 19.16 -27.44 33.20
N SER A 20 18.32 -28.47 33.33
CA SER A 20 17.79 -29.22 32.17
C SER A 20 16.96 -28.32 31.26
N PHE A 21 16.13 -27.46 31.84
CA PHE A 21 15.37 -26.45 31.10
C PHE A 21 16.30 -25.43 30.42
N THR A 22 17.36 -24.99 31.10
CA THR A 22 18.36 -24.07 30.52
C THR A 22 19.11 -24.73 29.36
N ILE A 23 19.55 -25.99 29.51
CA ILE A 23 20.21 -26.76 28.45
C ILE A 23 19.26 -26.93 27.27
N PHE A 24 18.00 -27.30 27.52
CA PHE A 24 16.98 -27.40 26.48
C PHE A 24 16.81 -26.07 25.72
N LEU A 25 16.70 -24.94 26.43
CA LEU A 25 16.62 -23.62 25.81
C LEU A 25 17.84 -23.31 24.94
N VAL A 26 19.05 -23.65 25.41
CA VAL A 26 20.30 -23.45 24.65
C VAL A 26 20.34 -24.34 23.40
N LEU A 27 19.93 -25.60 23.51
CA LEU A 27 19.85 -26.52 22.36
C LEU A 27 18.79 -26.12 21.35
N CYS A 28 17.73 -25.43 21.78
CA CYS A 28 16.71 -24.85 20.92
C CYS A 28 17.09 -23.48 20.35
N LEU A 29 18.25 -22.89 20.69
CA LEU A 29 18.66 -21.63 20.09
C LEU A 29 18.88 -21.83 18.58
N PRO A 30 18.36 -20.91 17.74
CA PRO A 30 18.56 -20.99 16.30
C PRO A 30 20.04 -20.81 15.96
N THR A 31 20.47 -21.34 14.81
CA THR A 31 21.78 -21.01 14.28
C THR A 31 21.86 -19.53 13.92
N ARG A 32 22.97 -18.89 14.30
CA ARG A 32 23.24 -17.49 13.99
C ARG A 32 23.91 -17.39 12.63
N HIS A 33 23.55 -16.34 11.89
CA HIS A 33 24.21 -15.95 10.67
C HIS A 33 25.67 -15.60 10.95
N ASN A 34 26.58 -16.21 10.19
CA ASN A 34 28.00 -15.92 10.22
C ASN A 34 28.46 -15.64 8.77
N PRO A 35 28.51 -14.37 8.35
CA PRO A 35 28.73 -14.02 6.95
C PRO A 35 30.11 -14.45 6.48
N THR A 36 30.17 -15.04 5.29
CA THR A 36 31.45 -15.28 4.60
C THR A 36 31.70 -14.18 3.56
N ALA A 37 32.97 -13.82 3.33
CA ALA A 37 33.34 -12.68 2.47
C ALA A 37 32.89 -12.80 0.99
N ARG A 38 32.39 -13.96 0.55
CA ARG A 38 31.96 -14.24 -0.83
C ARG A 38 30.46 -14.54 -0.95
N GLU A 39 29.71 -14.40 0.13
CA GLU A 39 28.30 -14.77 0.17
C GLU A 39 27.43 -13.72 -0.51
N LYS A 40 26.47 -14.17 -1.32
CA LYS A 40 25.45 -13.28 -1.90
C LYS A 40 24.55 -12.76 -0.78
N PRO A 41 24.18 -11.46 -0.75
CA PRO A 41 23.24 -10.96 0.24
C PRO A 41 21.92 -11.72 0.17
N ARG A 42 21.52 -12.33 1.28
CA ARG A 42 20.23 -13.01 1.43
C ARG A 42 19.31 -12.21 2.34
N VAL A 43 18.12 -11.89 1.85
CA VAL A 43 17.14 -11.03 2.50
C VAL A 43 15.84 -11.79 2.71
N VAL A 44 15.37 -11.85 3.95
CA VAL A 44 14.00 -12.29 4.25
C VAL A 44 13.08 -11.10 4.05
N VAL A 45 12.18 -11.19 3.07
CA VAL A 45 11.18 -10.15 2.79
C VAL A 45 9.88 -10.60 3.43
N LEU A 46 9.49 -10.00 4.54
CA LEU A 46 8.39 -10.45 5.40
C LEU A 46 7.19 -9.50 5.32
N VAL A 47 6.04 -10.08 4.96
CA VAL A 47 4.72 -9.45 5.07
C VAL A 47 3.77 -10.37 5.83
N LEU A 48 3.21 -9.90 6.96
CA LEU A 48 2.13 -10.64 7.64
C LEU A 48 0.78 -10.31 6.98
N GLY A 49 0.65 -10.76 5.74
CA GLY A 49 -0.47 -10.52 4.84
C GLY A 49 -0.34 -11.37 3.58
N ASP A 50 -1.32 -11.28 2.69
CA ASP A 50 -1.30 -11.98 1.41
C ASP A 50 -0.24 -11.39 0.48
N ILE A 51 0.71 -12.22 0.04
CA ILE A 51 1.82 -11.84 -0.84
C ILE A 51 1.26 -11.25 -2.14
N GLY A 52 0.25 -11.91 -2.74
CA GLY A 52 -0.36 -11.48 -4.00
C GLY A 52 -0.98 -10.08 -3.94
N ARG A 53 -1.30 -9.58 -2.75
CA ARG A 53 -1.90 -8.26 -2.51
C ARG A 53 -0.91 -7.25 -1.90
N SER A 54 0.38 -7.58 -1.87
CA SER A 54 1.43 -6.75 -1.28
C SER A 54 2.45 -6.32 -2.36
N PRO A 55 2.05 -5.47 -3.33
CA PRO A 55 2.86 -5.19 -4.53
C PRO A 55 4.24 -4.61 -4.21
N ARG A 56 4.34 -3.71 -3.22
CA ARG A 56 5.63 -3.14 -2.79
C ARG A 56 6.61 -4.20 -2.30
N MET A 57 6.15 -5.19 -1.53
CA MET A 57 7.01 -6.28 -1.06
C MET A 57 7.41 -7.23 -2.19
N GLN A 58 6.53 -7.44 -3.16
CA GLN A 58 6.86 -8.13 -4.40
C GLN A 58 7.94 -7.36 -5.18
N TYR A 59 7.86 -6.03 -5.26
CA TYR A 59 8.88 -5.21 -5.92
C TYR A 59 10.22 -5.23 -5.19
N HIS A 60 10.24 -5.15 -3.85
CA HIS A 60 11.47 -5.35 -3.08
C HIS A 60 12.12 -6.70 -3.41
N ALA A 61 11.36 -7.79 -3.40
CA ALA A 61 11.87 -9.13 -3.71
C ALA A 61 12.45 -9.20 -5.13
N LEU A 62 11.76 -8.64 -6.13
CA LEU A 62 12.24 -8.59 -7.51
C LEU A 62 13.50 -7.74 -7.67
N SER A 63 13.54 -6.55 -7.08
CA SER A 63 14.70 -5.65 -7.17
C SER A 63 15.94 -6.26 -6.49
N ILE A 64 15.78 -6.91 -5.33
CA ILE A 64 16.86 -7.66 -4.67
C ILE A 64 17.39 -8.77 -5.58
N ALA A 65 16.50 -9.59 -6.13
CA ALA A 65 16.87 -10.70 -7.00
C ALA A 65 17.59 -10.23 -8.28
N ARG A 66 17.11 -9.15 -8.91
CA ARG A 66 17.73 -8.55 -10.10
C ARG A 66 19.14 -8.03 -9.84
N LYS A 67 19.44 -7.60 -8.62
CA LYS A 67 20.79 -7.19 -8.18
C LYS A 67 21.66 -8.34 -7.71
N GLY A 68 21.22 -9.59 -7.89
CA GLY A 68 21.99 -10.78 -7.55
C GLY A 68 21.89 -11.22 -6.10
N GLY A 69 21.00 -10.60 -5.30
CA GLY A 69 20.63 -11.07 -3.97
C GLY A 69 19.73 -12.29 -4.00
N ILE A 70 19.62 -12.98 -2.86
CA ILE A 70 18.73 -14.12 -2.64
C ILE A 70 17.58 -13.68 -1.74
N VAL A 71 16.36 -14.10 -2.04
CA VAL A 71 15.16 -13.69 -1.31
C VAL A 71 14.40 -14.88 -0.78
N ASP A 72 14.07 -14.84 0.50
CA ASP A 72 13.02 -15.68 1.09
C ASP A 72 11.80 -14.78 1.34
N LEU A 73 10.78 -14.86 0.47
CA LEU A 73 9.58 -14.04 0.51
C LEU A 73 8.52 -14.71 1.39
N VAL A 74 8.29 -14.17 2.57
CA VAL A 74 7.46 -14.75 3.64
C VAL A 74 6.14 -14.00 3.76
N GLY A 75 5.03 -14.73 3.70
CA GLY A 75 3.68 -14.19 3.87
C GLY A 75 2.60 -15.24 3.61
N TYR A 76 1.32 -14.85 3.62
CA TYR A 76 0.25 -15.74 3.20
C TYR A 76 0.24 -15.88 1.68
N ASN A 77 -0.09 -17.08 1.19
CA ASN A 77 -0.17 -17.36 -0.24
C ASN A 77 -1.63 -17.62 -0.62
N GLU A 78 -2.48 -16.59 -0.50
CA GLU A 78 -3.92 -16.68 -0.72
C GLU A 78 -4.32 -16.24 -2.14
N SER A 79 -3.61 -15.26 -2.69
CA SER A 79 -3.76 -14.82 -4.08
C SER A 79 -2.47 -15.06 -4.86
N GLN A 80 -2.59 -15.27 -6.18
CA GLN A 80 -1.44 -15.50 -7.06
C GLN A 80 -0.50 -14.29 -7.08
N PRO A 81 0.79 -14.46 -6.73
CA PRO A 81 1.81 -13.42 -6.88
C PRO A 81 2.12 -13.14 -8.36
N ARG A 82 2.86 -12.05 -8.62
CA ARG A 82 3.39 -11.72 -9.95
C ARG A 82 4.14 -12.91 -10.56
N PRO A 83 3.89 -13.26 -11.84
CA PRO A 83 4.60 -14.35 -12.51
C PRO A 83 6.12 -14.23 -12.41
N GLU A 84 6.66 -13.01 -12.49
CA GLU A 84 8.11 -12.75 -12.41
C GLU A 84 8.74 -13.19 -11.08
N LEU A 85 7.96 -13.30 -10.00
CA LEU A 85 8.44 -13.84 -8.73
C LEU A 85 8.58 -15.36 -8.79
N LEU A 86 7.63 -16.03 -9.46
CA LEU A 86 7.57 -17.49 -9.57
C LEU A 86 8.67 -18.01 -10.50
N ASP A 87 9.02 -17.23 -11.52
CA ASP A 87 10.03 -17.57 -12.52
C ASP A 87 11.47 -17.29 -12.04
N SER A 88 11.64 -16.57 -10.93
CA SER A 88 12.97 -16.15 -10.46
C SER A 88 13.65 -17.24 -9.61
N PRO A 89 14.82 -17.77 -10.02
CA PRO A 89 15.52 -18.80 -9.24
C PRO A 89 16.16 -18.25 -7.94
N SER A 90 16.23 -16.93 -7.79
CA SER A 90 16.78 -16.28 -6.60
C SER A 90 15.72 -15.96 -5.55
N ILE A 91 14.45 -16.26 -5.82
CA ILE A 91 13.33 -15.97 -4.91
C ILE A 91 12.69 -17.30 -4.50
N THR A 92 12.59 -17.52 -3.20
CA THR A 92 11.85 -18.66 -2.62
C THR A 92 10.64 -18.11 -1.86
N ILE A 93 9.44 -18.48 -2.28
CA ILE A 93 8.21 -18.14 -1.55
C ILE A 93 8.07 -19.10 -0.37
N ARG A 94 7.96 -18.54 0.84
CA ARG A 94 7.87 -19.23 2.12
C ARG A 94 6.48 -18.97 2.75
N PRO A 95 5.46 -19.77 2.42
CA PRO A 95 4.10 -19.49 2.85
C PRO A 95 3.96 -19.65 4.38
N LEU A 96 3.36 -18.66 5.03
CA LEU A 96 2.94 -18.74 6.43
C LEU A 96 1.65 -19.57 6.57
N LYS A 97 1.51 -20.26 7.71
CA LYS A 97 0.26 -20.94 8.05
C LYS A 97 -0.83 -19.90 8.28
N THR A 98 -1.97 -20.06 7.61
CA THR A 98 -3.13 -19.19 7.82
C THR A 98 -3.82 -19.53 9.15
N PRO A 99 -4.27 -18.53 9.92
CA PRO A 99 -5.06 -18.79 11.12
C PRO A 99 -6.32 -19.61 10.80
N PRO A 100 -6.70 -20.58 11.64
CA PRO A 100 -7.93 -21.34 11.44
C PRO A 100 -9.15 -20.43 11.30
N LYS A 101 -10.12 -20.82 10.46
CA LYS A 101 -11.36 -20.06 10.23
C LYS A 101 -12.16 -19.75 11.52
N MET A 102 -11.96 -20.54 12.58
CA MET A 102 -12.55 -20.31 13.90
C MET A 102 -12.05 -19.02 14.58
N LEU A 103 -10.88 -18.51 14.20
CA LEU A 103 -10.30 -17.26 14.70
C LEU A 103 -10.69 -16.06 13.82
N ASP A 104 -11.90 -16.09 13.28
CA ASP A 104 -12.47 -14.99 12.51
C ASP A 104 -12.63 -13.74 13.39
N THR A 105 -12.27 -12.59 12.83
CA THR A 105 -12.24 -11.28 13.50
C THR A 105 -13.07 -10.24 12.73
N SER A 106 -14.02 -10.72 11.91
CA SER A 106 -14.86 -9.90 11.02
C SER A 106 -15.80 -8.92 11.74
N THR A 107 -16.25 -9.22 12.96
CA THR A 107 -17.13 -8.34 13.75
C THR A 107 -16.40 -7.78 14.97
N PRO A 108 -16.80 -6.61 15.52
CA PRO A 108 -16.16 -6.04 16.72
C PRO A 108 -16.12 -6.99 17.92
N ILE A 109 -17.21 -7.73 18.17
CA ILE A 109 -17.28 -8.71 19.27
C ILE A 109 -16.31 -9.86 19.03
N LYS A 110 -16.33 -10.45 17.83
CA LYS A 110 -15.38 -11.51 17.44
C LYS A 110 -13.94 -11.02 17.50
N PHE A 111 -13.68 -9.78 17.13
CA PHE A 111 -12.36 -9.16 17.19
C PHE A 111 -11.84 -9.15 18.64
N ILE A 112 -12.63 -8.68 19.60
CA ILE A 112 -12.22 -8.62 21.01
C ILE A 112 -11.87 -10.02 21.55
N ILE A 113 -12.67 -11.03 21.20
CA ILE A 113 -12.50 -12.39 21.72
C ILE A 113 -11.35 -13.12 21.00
N TYR A 114 -11.33 -13.13 19.67
CA TYR A 114 -10.45 -13.98 18.87
C TYR A 114 -9.15 -13.32 18.42
N ALA A 115 -9.03 -11.98 18.43
CA ALA A 115 -7.80 -11.32 18.02
C ALA A 115 -6.57 -11.73 18.86
N PRO A 116 -6.64 -11.90 20.19
CA PRO A 116 -5.51 -12.37 20.98
C PRO A 116 -5.05 -13.78 20.56
N PHE A 117 -5.99 -14.72 20.39
CA PHE A 117 -5.67 -16.08 19.95
C PHE A 117 -5.10 -16.11 18.53
N LYS A 118 -5.65 -15.30 17.63
CA LYS A 118 -5.11 -15.11 16.27
C LYS A 118 -3.68 -14.58 16.32
N ALA A 119 -3.41 -13.57 17.16
CA ALA A 119 -2.08 -13.01 17.34
C ALA A 119 -1.08 -14.04 17.90
N ILE A 120 -1.49 -14.89 18.86
CA ILE A 120 -0.64 -15.99 19.38
C ILE A 120 -0.34 -17.02 18.31
N PHE A 121 -1.32 -17.41 17.50
CA PHE A 121 -1.10 -18.32 16.38
C PHE A 121 -0.11 -17.73 15.36
N GLN A 122 -0.30 -16.46 15.00
CA GLN A 122 0.60 -15.74 14.10
C GLN A 122 2.01 -15.63 14.69
N LEU A 123 2.14 -15.33 15.97
CA LEU A 123 3.41 -15.30 16.71
C LEU A 123 4.14 -16.64 16.58
N ALA A 124 3.47 -17.75 16.89
CA ALA A 124 4.05 -19.09 16.81
C ALA A 124 4.46 -19.46 15.38
N SER A 125 3.61 -19.17 14.39
CA SER A 125 3.92 -19.45 12.98
C SER A 125 5.10 -18.63 12.48
N LEU A 126 5.22 -17.37 12.88
CA LEU A 126 6.33 -16.51 12.50
C LEU A 126 7.63 -16.98 13.17
N LEU A 127 7.60 -17.31 14.47
CA LEU A 127 8.80 -17.81 15.17
C LEU A 127 9.30 -19.11 14.55
N GLN A 128 8.42 -20.06 14.25
CA GLN A 128 8.81 -21.30 13.58
C GLN A 128 9.49 -21.04 12.24
N MET A 129 8.84 -20.26 11.37
CA MET A 129 9.34 -19.93 10.03
C MET A 129 10.70 -19.23 10.09
N LEU A 130 10.78 -18.17 10.90
CA LEU A 130 11.92 -17.27 10.91
C LEU A 130 13.11 -17.81 11.72
N LEU A 131 12.89 -18.64 12.74
CA LEU A 131 13.97 -19.22 13.54
C LEU A 131 14.53 -20.53 12.95
N TYR A 132 13.67 -21.37 12.37
CA TYR A 132 14.04 -22.76 12.04
C TYR A 132 13.86 -23.15 10.57
N ASP A 133 12.88 -22.58 9.85
CA ASP A 133 12.61 -23.01 8.47
C ASP A 133 13.47 -22.26 7.44
N ILE A 134 13.84 -21.00 7.72
CA ILE A 134 14.69 -20.18 6.85
C ILE A 134 16.18 -20.45 7.13
N PRO A 135 17.04 -20.60 6.10
CA PRO A 135 18.48 -20.79 6.26
C PRO A 135 19.18 -19.68 7.06
N ASP A 136 20.25 -20.05 7.76
CA ASP A 136 21.10 -19.14 8.56
C ASP A 136 22.02 -18.25 7.73
N THR A 137 21.99 -18.39 6.42
CA THR A 137 22.65 -17.51 5.45
C THR A 137 21.93 -16.17 5.28
N ALA A 138 20.70 -16.01 5.79
CA ALA A 138 19.97 -14.76 5.74
C ALA A 138 20.59 -13.69 6.65
N GLY A 139 21.15 -12.62 6.06
CA GLY A 139 21.78 -11.52 6.80
C GLY A 139 20.84 -10.36 7.11
N TYR A 140 19.70 -10.26 6.41
CA TYR A 140 18.73 -9.17 6.57
C TYR A 140 17.31 -9.72 6.71
N LEU A 141 16.49 -9.04 7.51
CA LEU A 141 15.05 -9.20 7.56
C LEU A 141 14.40 -7.85 7.24
N LEU A 142 13.79 -7.74 6.05
CA LEU A 142 12.99 -6.60 5.61
C LEU A 142 11.53 -6.86 5.97
N LEU A 143 11.00 -6.10 6.93
CA LEU A 143 9.64 -6.22 7.43
C LEU A 143 8.74 -5.10 6.87
N GLN A 144 7.59 -5.48 6.30
CA GLN A 144 6.51 -4.53 6.04
C GLN A 144 5.77 -4.19 7.35
N ASN A 145 5.64 -2.90 7.65
CA ASN A 145 4.74 -2.41 8.70
C ASN A 145 3.70 -1.46 8.09
N PRO A 146 2.39 -1.67 8.32
CA PRO A 146 1.71 -2.64 9.21
C PRO A 146 1.47 -4.04 8.58
N PRO A 147 0.98 -5.06 9.35
CA PRO A 147 0.59 -5.01 10.77
C PRO A 147 1.78 -5.01 11.72
N ALA A 148 1.74 -4.18 12.75
CA ALA A 148 2.79 -4.07 13.77
C ALA A 148 2.80 -5.24 14.76
N ILE A 149 1.62 -5.67 15.21
CA ILE A 149 1.45 -6.76 16.18
C ILE A 149 1.16 -8.06 15.41
N PRO A 150 1.84 -9.19 15.69
CA PRO A 150 3.00 -9.34 16.58
C PRO A 150 4.36 -9.12 15.89
N THR A 151 4.35 -8.70 14.61
CA THR A 151 5.51 -8.77 13.69
C THR A 151 6.73 -8.01 14.16
N LEU A 152 6.60 -6.78 14.67
CA LEU A 152 7.75 -5.96 15.07
C LEU A 152 8.53 -6.62 16.23
N ALA A 153 7.82 -7.13 17.23
CA ALA A 153 8.45 -7.84 18.35
C ALA A 153 9.12 -9.13 17.88
N VAL A 154 8.46 -9.91 17.01
CA VAL A 154 9.03 -11.14 16.47
C VAL A 154 10.27 -10.84 15.63
N ALA A 155 10.19 -9.88 14.71
CA ALA A 155 11.29 -9.51 13.85
C ALA A 155 12.50 -9.03 14.66
N LYS A 156 12.28 -8.24 15.72
CA LYS A 156 13.37 -7.84 16.61
C LYS A 156 13.98 -9.01 17.37
N LEU A 157 13.15 -9.90 17.92
CA LEU A 157 13.64 -11.08 18.63
C LEU A 157 14.45 -12.00 17.70
N VAL A 158 13.90 -12.32 16.53
CA VAL A 158 14.54 -13.18 15.52
C VAL A 158 15.87 -12.59 15.07
N THR A 159 15.90 -11.31 14.70
CA THR A 159 17.13 -10.67 14.21
C THR A 159 18.23 -10.65 15.26
N VAL A 160 17.89 -10.45 16.54
CA VAL A 160 18.84 -10.59 17.65
C VAL A 160 19.31 -12.04 17.79
N LEU A 161 18.42 -13.01 17.86
CA LEU A 161 18.79 -14.41 18.05
C LEU A 161 19.64 -14.94 16.89
N ARG A 162 19.27 -14.60 15.65
CA ARG A 162 19.93 -15.07 14.43
C ARG A 162 21.10 -14.20 13.97
N GLY A 163 21.36 -13.05 14.60
CA GLY A 163 22.44 -12.16 14.16
C GLY A 163 22.19 -11.49 12.80
N GLN A 164 20.94 -11.15 12.52
CA GLN A 164 20.51 -10.47 11.29
C GLN A 164 20.34 -8.97 11.52
N LYS A 165 20.36 -8.18 10.44
CA LYS A 165 19.93 -6.78 10.47
C LYS A 165 18.43 -6.66 10.20
N LEU A 166 17.74 -5.92 11.05
CA LEU A 166 16.32 -5.61 10.90
C LEU A 166 16.15 -4.33 10.07
N VAL A 167 15.47 -4.44 8.93
CA VAL A 167 15.03 -3.31 8.12
C VAL A 167 13.51 -3.22 8.20
N VAL A 168 12.95 -2.08 8.62
CA VAL A 168 11.50 -1.89 8.67
C VAL A 168 11.07 -0.92 7.58
N ASP A 169 10.16 -1.37 6.71
CA ASP A 169 9.53 -0.54 5.68
C ASP A 169 8.16 -0.08 6.17
N TRP A 170 8.07 1.20 6.51
CA TRP A 170 6.90 1.85 7.10
C TRP A 170 5.99 2.40 6.01
N HIS A 171 4.79 1.83 5.90
CA HIS A 171 3.75 2.20 4.94
C HIS A 171 2.65 2.99 5.61
N ASN A 172 2.29 2.60 6.82
CA ASN A 172 1.33 3.29 7.66
C ASN A 172 1.59 2.92 9.13
N PHE A 173 0.78 3.40 10.06
CA PHE A 173 0.85 2.97 11.45
C PHE A 173 -0.25 1.97 11.78
N GLY A 174 0.13 0.85 12.40
CA GLY A 174 -0.81 -0.17 12.82
C GLY A 174 -1.85 0.38 13.81
N TYR A 175 -1.42 1.26 14.72
CA TYR A 175 -2.36 1.90 15.67
C TYR A 175 -3.37 2.83 14.99
N SER A 176 -3.00 3.57 13.93
CA SER A 176 -3.95 4.48 13.26
C SER A 176 -5.00 3.71 12.49
N ILE A 177 -4.61 2.60 11.85
CA ILE A 177 -5.55 1.68 11.19
C ILE A 177 -6.50 1.06 12.21
N LEU A 178 -5.99 0.66 13.38
CA LEU A 178 -6.83 0.14 14.46
C LEU A 178 -7.81 1.20 15.00
N GLY A 179 -7.37 2.46 15.07
CA GLY A 179 -8.20 3.61 15.44
C GLY A 179 -9.40 3.82 14.53
N MET A 180 -9.31 3.50 13.23
CA MET A 180 -10.48 3.56 12.34
C MET A 180 -11.58 2.56 12.74
N LYS A 181 -11.23 1.44 13.38
CA LYS A 181 -12.19 0.42 13.81
C LYS A 181 -12.73 0.66 15.21
N LEU A 182 -11.88 1.13 16.13
CA LEU A 182 -12.20 1.22 17.56
C LEU A 182 -12.39 2.65 18.07
N GLY A 183 -12.08 3.67 17.26
CA GLY A 183 -12.06 5.07 17.69
C GLY A 183 -10.97 5.34 18.72
N ASP A 184 -11.23 6.29 19.63
CA ASP A 184 -10.35 6.59 20.76
C ASP A 184 -10.53 5.54 21.87
N HIS A 185 -9.75 4.45 21.77
CA HIS A 185 -9.86 3.29 22.66
C HIS A 185 -8.51 2.98 23.31
N PRO A 186 -8.45 2.54 24.60
CA PRO A 186 -7.19 2.21 25.28
C PRO A 186 -6.29 1.20 24.54
N ILE A 187 -6.89 0.25 23.82
CA ILE A 187 -6.14 -0.71 22.97
C ILE A 187 -5.39 0.01 21.84
N VAL A 188 -5.95 1.07 21.25
CA VAL A 188 -5.28 1.87 20.22
C VAL A 188 -4.05 2.57 20.80
N TRP A 189 -4.17 3.14 21.99
CA TRP A 189 -3.02 3.72 22.71
C TRP A 189 -1.96 2.66 23.04
N GLY A 190 -2.37 1.49 23.51
CA GLY A 190 -1.48 0.35 23.75
C GLY A 190 -0.76 -0.12 22.48
N SER A 191 -1.49 -0.18 21.36
CA SER A 191 -0.92 -0.50 20.03
C SER A 191 0.11 0.55 19.61
N LYS A 192 -0.18 1.84 19.81
CA LYS A 192 0.76 2.93 19.54
C LYS A 192 2.04 2.81 20.37
N LEU A 193 1.90 2.53 21.67
CA LEU A 193 3.04 2.32 22.56
C LEU A 193 3.86 1.09 22.14
N TYR A 194 3.20 -0.01 21.80
CA TYR A 194 3.85 -1.20 21.26
C TYR A 194 4.66 -0.88 20.00
N GLU A 195 4.04 -0.21 19.04
CA GLU A 195 4.65 0.12 17.75
C GLU A 195 5.84 1.09 17.94
N LEU A 196 5.73 2.05 18.87
CA LEU A 196 6.83 2.94 19.25
C LEU A 196 8.00 2.18 19.89
N ILE A 197 7.74 1.28 20.84
CA ILE A 197 8.78 0.54 21.57
C ILE A 197 9.53 -0.39 20.61
N PHE A 198 8.81 -1.23 19.86
CA PHE A 198 9.44 -2.22 18.99
C PHE A 198 9.93 -1.62 17.67
N GLY A 199 9.31 -0.54 17.18
CA GLY A 199 9.77 0.20 16.00
C GLY A 199 11.16 0.82 16.18
N ARG A 200 11.57 1.16 17.41
CA ARG A 200 12.93 1.62 17.73
C ARG A 200 14.00 0.53 17.62
N GLY A 201 13.59 -0.73 17.48
CA GLY A 201 14.50 -1.87 17.39
C GLY A 201 15.11 -2.10 16.01
N ALA A 202 14.64 -1.41 14.97
CA ALA A 202 15.12 -1.56 13.59
C ALA A 202 16.53 -0.99 13.41
N ASP A 203 17.38 -1.66 12.63
CA ASP A 203 18.72 -1.18 12.28
C ASP A 203 18.67 -0.12 11.18
N VAL A 204 17.72 -0.25 10.24
CA VAL A 204 17.45 0.73 9.17
C VAL A 204 15.95 0.82 8.95
N ASN A 205 15.45 1.99 8.55
CA ASN A 205 14.04 2.23 8.28
C ASN A 205 13.85 2.81 6.87
N PHE A 206 12.87 2.28 6.14
CA PHE A 206 12.30 2.92 4.96
C PHE A 206 10.96 3.56 5.31
N THR A 207 10.66 4.72 4.73
CA THR A 207 9.34 5.34 4.86
C THR A 207 8.79 5.71 3.49
N VAL A 208 7.48 5.51 3.29
CA VAL A 208 6.80 5.86 2.03
C VAL A 208 6.74 7.38 1.77
N THR A 209 6.90 8.20 2.81
CA THR A 209 6.89 9.66 2.72
C THR A 209 8.00 10.32 3.51
N HIS A 210 8.28 11.58 3.18
CA HIS A 210 9.12 12.47 3.97
C HIS A 210 8.40 12.88 5.27
N SER A 211 7.10 13.10 5.23
CA SER A 211 6.27 13.39 6.41
C SER A 211 6.40 12.29 7.47
N MET A 212 6.30 11.01 7.07
CA MET A 212 6.50 9.88 7.97
C MET A 212 7.94 9.81 8.49
N ASN A 213 8.93 10.07 7.65
CA ASN A 213 10.34 10.15 8.07
C ASN A 213 10.52 11.18 9.19
N LYS A 214 10.02 12.39 8.95
CA LYS A 214 10.01 13.50 9.91
C LYS A 214 9.30 13.12 11.20
N HIS A 215 8.13 12.47 11.12
CA HIS A 215 7.40 12.00 12.29
C HIS A 215 8.20 11.00 13.12
N LEU A 216 8.80 9.99 12.48
CA LEU A 216 9.62 9.00 13.17
C LEU A 216 10.86 9.63 13.84
N ARG A 217 11.49 10.61 13.20
CA ARG A 217 12.65 11.32 13.76
C ARG A 217 12.26 12.26 14.89
N GLU A 218 11.28 13.13 14.68
CA GLU A 218 10.97 14.24 15.59
C GLU A 218 9.99 13.84 16.68
N SER A 219 8.95 13.07 16.36
CA SER A 219 7.94 12.67 17.34
C SER A 219 8.38 11.41 18.09
N TRP A 220 8.89 10.41 17.38
CA TRP A 220 9.25 9.12 17.97
C TRP A 220 10.73 9.03 18.39
N HIS A 221 11.55 10.01 17.99
CA HIS A 221 12.95 10.11 18.37
C HIS A 221 13.76 8.86 17.95
N LEU A 222 13.44 8.28 16.78
CA LEU A 222 14.21 7.18 16.22
C LEU A 222 15.60 7.69 15.81
N LYS A 223 16.64 7.03 16.33
CA LYS A 223 18.04 7.39 16.10
C LYS A 223 18.67 6.69 14.89
N MET A 224 18.10 5.54 14.51
CA MET A 224 18.65 4.71 13.43
C MET A 224 18.35 5.35 12.07
N PRO A 225 19.14 5.05 11.01
CA PRO A 225 18.95 5.61 9.69
C PRO A 225 17.51 5.43 9.19
N ILE A 226 16.93 6.52 8.67
CA ILE A 226 15.59 6.54 8.08
C ILE A 226 15.70 7.13 6.67
N HIS A 227 15.42 6.31 5.67
CA HIS A 227 15.44 6.66 4.25
C HIS A 227 14.02 6.78 3.73
N THR A 228 13.67 7.91 3.13
CA THR A 228 12.39 8.02 2.43
C THR A 228 12.50 7.29 1.10
N LEU A 229 11.81 6.16 0.99
CA LEU A 229 11.70 5.34 -0.21
C LEU A 229 10.28 5.49 -0.75
N TYR A 230 10.08 6.52 -1.58
CA TYR A 230 8.82 6.76 -2.24
C TYR A 230 8.39 5.57 -3.10
N ASP A 231 7.10 5.29 -3.08
CA ASP A 231 6.49 4.50 -4.13
C ASP A 231 6.57 5.22 -5.47
N ARG A 232 6.84 4.44 -6.52
CA ARG A 232 7.02 4.92 -7.88
C ARG A 232 6.39 3.95 -8.87
N PRO A 233 5.92 4.42 -10.02
CA PRO A 233 5.26 3.57 -10.98
C PRO A 233 6.24 2.50 -11.48
N PRO A 234 5.81 1.23 -11.49
CA PRO A 234 6.52 0.17 -12.20
C PRO A 234 6.65 0.46 -13.69
N SER A 235 7.60 -0.22 -14.34
CA SER A 235 7.91 -0.04 -15.78
C SER A 235 6.80 -0.46 -16.76
N HIS A 236 5.78 -1.19 -16.33
CA HIS A 236 4.64 -1.56 -17.19
C HIS A 236 3.58 -0.45 -17.31
N PHE A 237 3.61 0.56 -16.44
CA PHE A 237 2.78 1.74 -16.60
C PHE A 237 3.48 2.70 -17.57
N GLN A 238 2.99 2.75 -18.80
CA GLN A 238 3.52 3.60 -19.86
C GLN A 238 2.42 4.48 -20.45
N PRO A 239 2.75 5.74 -20.79
CA PRO A 239 1.81 6.62 -21.46
C PRO A 239 1.45 6.07 -22.84
N PHE A 240 0.22 6.30 -23.27
CA PHE A 240 -0.22 5.99 -24.63
C PHE A 240 0.04 7.17 -25.56
N ASP A 241 0.47 6.85 -26.78
CA ASP A 241 0.38 7.79 -27.89
C ASP A 241 -1.07 7.93 -28.39
N ALA A 242 -1.29 8.86 -29.33
CA ALA A 242 -2.62 9.14 -29.86
C ALA A 242 -3.25 7.93 -30.58
N THR A 243 -2.44 7.11 -31.26
CA THR A 243 -2.91 5.93 -32.00
C THR A 243 -3.28 4.82 -31.04
N GLN A 244 -2.41 4.49 -30.08
CA GLN A 244 -2.67 3.52 -29.02
C GLN A 244 -3.94 3.87 -28.23
N ARG A 245 -4.10 5.16 -27.88
CA ARG A 245 -5.32 5.65 -27.23
C ARG A 245 -6.54 5.46 -28.12
N SER A 246 -6.47 5.80 -29.41
CA SER A 246 -7.57 5.60 -30.35
C SER A 246 -7.98 4.13 -30.46
N ASP A 247 -7.01 3.24 -30.68
CA ASP A 247 -7.26 1.81 -30.88
C ASP A 247 -7.87 1.16 -29.63
N PHE A 248 -7.37 1.52 -28.44
CA PHE A 248 -7.94 1.02 -27.19
C PHE A 248 -9.36 1.54 -26.97
N LEU A 249 -9.60 2.84 -27.17
CA LEU A 249 -10.92 3.42 -26.97
C LEU A 249 -11.98 2.80 -27.90
N THR A 250 -11.60 2.46 -29.12
CA THR A 250 -12.50 1.84 -30.12
C THR A 250 -12.68 0.34 -29.91
N SER A 251 -11.69 -0.37 -29.35
CA SER A 251 -11.77 -1.82 -29.14
C SER A 251 -12.37 -2.23 -27.80
N ASN A 252 -12.21 -1.40 -26.75
CA ASN A 252 -12.72 -1.74 -25.42
C ASN A 252 -14.25 -1.58 -25.34
N PRO A 253 -15.01 -2.61 -24.92
CA PRO A 253 -16.48 -2.58 -24.92
C PRO A 253 -17.11 -1.43 -24.12
N GLU A 254 -16.44 -0.96 -23.07
CA GLU A 254 -16.96 0.07 -22.16
C GLU A 254 -16.74 1.48 -22.71
N THR A 255 -15.74 1.67 -23.58
CA THR A 255 -15.43 2.97 -24.18
C THR A 255 -15.83 3.08 -25.65
N ALA A 256 -15.94 1.95 -26.37
CA ALA A 256 -16.24 1.92 -27.80
C ALA A 256 -17.52 2.70 -28.19
N PRO A 257 -18.63 2.63 -27.43
CA PRO A 257 -19.84 3.42 -27.73
C PRO A 257 -19.60 4.94 -27.71
N TYR A 258 -18.57 5.38 -26.99
CA TYR A 258 -18.24 6.79 -26.78
C TYR A 258 -16.97 7.23 -27.52
N ALA A 259 -16.28 6.33 -28.21
CA ALA A 259 -14.95 6.56 -28.78
C ALA A 259 -14.89 7.81 -29.68
N ALA A 260 -15.88 8.02 -30.56
CA ALA A 260 -15.94 9.20 -31.43
C ALA A 260 -16.03 10.52 -30.63
N LYS A 261 -16.82 10.56 -29.56
CA LYS A 261 -16.94 11.74 -28.67
C LYS A 261 -15.66 11.97 -27.85
N LEU A 262 -15.04 10.89 -27.37
CA LEU A 262 -13.79 10.95 -26.60
C LEU A 262 -12.60 11.39 -27.44
N LEU A 263 -12.54 10.98 -28.70
CA LEU A 263 -11.47 11.36 -29.64
C LEU A 263 -11.64 12.78 -30.17
N SER A 264 -12.87 13.23 -30.41
CA SER A 264 -13.15 14.63 -30.78
C SER A 264 -13.04 15.61 -29.61
N GLY A 265 -12.99 15.12 -28.37
CA GLY A 265 -12.92 15.92 -27.15
C GLY A 265 -14.27 16.52 -26.71
N GLN A 266 -15.37 16.13 -27.36
CA GLN A 266 -16.74 16.45 -26.92
C GLN A 266 -17.10 15.75 -25.61
N MET A 267 -16.44 14.63 -25.33
CA MET A 267 -16.53 13.92 -24.06
C MET A 267 -15.14 13.76 -23.46
N LYS A 268 -15.06 13.78 -22.12
CA LYS A 268 -13.83 13.56 -21.35
C LYS A 268 -13.90 12.29 -20.53
N LEU A 269 -12.81 11.54 -20.49
CA LEU A 269 -12.70 10.31 -19.71
C LEU A 269 -12.11 10.64 -18.34
N VAL A 270 -12.92 10.51 -17.29
CA VAL A 270 -12.51 10.65 -15.89
C VAL A 270 -12.42 9.27 -15.27
N LEU A 271 -11.29 8.95 -14.64
CA LEU A 271 -11.09 7.64 -14.02
C LEU A 271 -10.90 7.75 -12.51
N SER A 272 -11.59 6.89 -11.76
CA SER A 272 -11.39 6.73 -10.32
C SER A 272 -11.15 5.27 -9.98
N SER A 273 -10.01 4.98 -9.36
CA SER A 273 -9.73 3.65 -8.79
C SER A 273 -10.10 3.67 -7.30
N THR A 274 -10.96 2.77 -6.84
CA THR A 274 -11.48 2.76 -5.47
C THR A 274 -11.41 1.37 -4.84
N SER A 275 -11.05 1.31 -3.56
CA SER A 275 -11.12 0.10 -2.74
C SER A 275 -12.50 -0.05 -2.10
N TRP A 276 -13.43 0.89 -2.30
CA TRP A 276 -14.78 0.88 -1.72
C TRP A 276 -14.78 0.62 -0.20
N THR A 277 -13.80 1.20 0.49
CA THR A 277 -13.60 1.08 1.93
C THR A 277 -13.89 2.42 2.62
N ALA A 278 -14.03 2.42 3.95
CA ALA A 278 -14.45 3.60 4.71
C ALA A 278 -13.45 4.77 4.68
N ASP A 279 -12.18 4.51 4.34
CA ASP A 279 -11.12 5.51 4.13
C ASP A 279 -11.23 6.27 2.80
N GLU A 280 -12.16 5.86 1.93
CA GLU A 280 -12.53 6.55 0.70
C GLU A 280 -14.01 6.96 0.77
N ASP A 281 -14.28 8.20 1.21
CA ASP A 281 -15.64 8.74 1.19
C ASP A 281 -16.09 9.04 -0.25
N PHE A 282 -16.63 8.01 -0.90
CA PHE A 282 -17.12 8.08 -2.27
C PHE A 282 -18.35 8.99 -2.43
N SER A 283 -19.01 9.35 -1.32
CA SER A 283 -20.12 10.29 -1.37
C SER A 283 -19.69 11.68 -1.85
N ILE A 284 -18.44 12.08 -1.58
CA ILE A 284 -17.86 13.35 -2.07
C ILE A 284 -17.80 13.36 -3.59
N PHE A 285 -17.34 12.27 -4.20
CA PHE A 285 -17.25 12.21 -5.66
C PHE A 285 -18.62 12.16 -6.30
N LEU A 286 -19.54 11.36 -5.75
CA LEU A 286 -20.91 11.28 -6.27
C LEU A 286 -21.62 12.64 -6.23
N GLN A 287 -21.50 13.38 -5.13
CA GLN A 287 -22.05 14.73 -5.00
C GLN A 287 -21.40 15.70 -5.99
N ALA A 288 -20.08 15.58 -6.22
CA ALA A 288 -19.38 16.41 -7.21
C ALA A 288 -19.87 16.15 -8.64
N LEU A 289 -20.20 14.90 -8.98
CA LEU A 289 -20.78 14.55 -10.28
C LEU A 289 -22.17 15.17 -10.46
N VAL A 290 -23.03 15.11 -9.44
CA VAL A 290 -24.35 15.76 -9.47
C VAL A 290 -24.22 17.26 -9.68
N GLU A 291 -23.30 17.91 -8.96
CA GLU A 291 -23.08 19.35 -9.11
C GLU A 291 -22.45 19.71 -10.46
N TYR A 292 -21.54 18.88 -10.99
CA TYR A 292 -21.01 19.06 -12.35
C TYR A 292 -22.12 18.96 -13.40
N ASP A 293 -22.99 17.94 -13.32
CA ASP A 293 -24.08 17.72 -14.29
C ASP A 293 -25.03 18.93 -14.36
N ARG A 294 -25.41 19.45 -13.19
CA ARG A 294 -26.23 20.66 -13.06
C ARG A 294 -25.57 21.89 -13.70
N ARG A 295 -24.26 22.06 -13.49
CA ARG A 295 -23.48 23.16 -14.10
C ARG A 295 -23.35 22.99 -15.59
N ALA A 296 -23.03 21.79 -16.07
CA ALA A 296 -22.95 21.48 -17.49
C ALA A 296 -24.27 21.78 -18.19
N GLY A 297 -25.41 21.43 -17.60
CA GLY A 297 -26.73 21.80 -18.11
C GLY A 297 -26.95 23.30 -18.21
N SER A 298 -26.56 24.05 -17.17
CA SER A 298 -26.70 25.52 -17.16
C SER A 298 -25.78 26.19 -18.20
N GLU A 299 -24.53 25.74 -18.31
CA GLU A 299 -23.54 26.30 -19.23
C GLU A 299 -23.85 25.93 -20.69
N ASN A 300 -24.21 24.67 -20.96
CA ASN A 300 -24.56 24.22 -22.30
C ASN A 300 -25.91 24.78 -22.78
N PHE A 301 -26.84 25.11 -21.87
CA PHE A 301 -28.05 25.86 -22.22
C PHE A 301 -27.74 27.27 -22.71
N LEU A 302 -26.82 27.98 -22.03
CA LEU A 302 -26.40 29.33 -22.44
C LEU A 302 -25.50 29.33 -23.67
N ARG A 303 -24.62 28.32 -23.78
CA ARG A 303 -23.61 28.18 -24.83
C ARG A 303 -23.43 26.70 -25.15
N PRO A 304 -24.08 26.19 -26.21
CA PRO A 304 -23.96 24.79 -26.59
C PRO A 304 -22.51 24.34 -26.73
N ASN A 305 -22.18 23.18 -26.15
CA ASN A 305 -20.84 22.55 -26.19
C ASN A 305 -19.72 23.38 -25.52
N SER A 306 -20.05 24.20 -24.52
CA SER A 306 -19.04 24.95 -23.75
C SER A 306 -18.28 24.07 -22.77
N VAL A 307 -18.97 23.09 -22.19
CA VAL A 307 -18.45 22.08 -21.25
C VAL A 307 -18.72 20.68 -21.81
N PRO A 308 -17.73 19.76 -21.79
CA PRO A 308 -17.89 18.44 -22.39
C PRO A 308 -18.72 17.50 -21.52
N ASP A 309 -19.29 16.48 -22.17
CA ASP A 309 -19.85 15.30 -21.50
C ASP A 309 -18.73 14.58 -20.73
N LEU A 310 -19.07 13.83 -19.67
CA LEU A 310 -18.12 12.98 -18.96
C LEU A 310 -18.46 11.50 -19.14
N LEU A 311 -17.44 10.70 -19.48
CA LEU A 311 -17.44 9.27 -19.21
C LEU A 311 -16.65 9.06 -17.92
N VAL A 312 -17.32 8.63 -16.86
CA VAL A 312 -16.70 8.35 -15.56
C VAL A 312 -16.55 6.85 -15.42
N VAL A 313 -15.31 6.37 -15.44
CA VAL A 313 -14.97 4.97 -15.23
C VAL A 313 -14.49 4.79 -13.78
N ILE A 314 -15.19 3.92 -13.05
CA ILE A 314 -14.88 3.57 -11.67
C ILE A 314 -14.45 2.10 -11.62
N THR A 315 -13.26 1.83 -11.10
CA THR A 315 -12.74 0.47 -11.00
C THR A 315 -12.31 0.11 -9.58
N GLY A 316 -12.28 -1.19 -9.28
CA GLY A 316 -11.87 -1.75 -8.01
C GLY A 316 -12.98 -2.49 -7.26
N ARG A 317 -12.62 -3.09 -6.13
CA ARG A 317 -13.49 -3.98 -5.33
C ARG A 317 -13.45 -3.60 -3.86
N GLY A 318 -14.59 -3.73 -3.20
CA GLY A 318 -14.69 -3.65 -1.74
C GLY A 318 -16.12 -3.60 -1.24
N PRO A 319 -16.29 -3.55 0.09
CA PRO A 319 -17.56 -3.81 0.75
C PRO A 319 -18.64 -2.76 0.48
N LEU A 320 -18.27 -1.50 0.19
CA LEU A 320 -19.24 -0.43 -0.04
C LEU A 320 -19.69 -0.30 -1.51
N ARG A 321 -19.13 -1.10 -2.42
CA ARG A 321 -19.35 -0.97 -3.87
C ARG A 321 -20.83 -0.98 -4.21
N ASP A 322 -21.52 -2.05 -3.86
CA ASP A 322 -22.89 -2.29 -4.35
C ASP A 322 -23.87 -1.22 -3.84
N GLY A 323 -23.64 -0.71 -2.62
CA GLY A 323 -24.43 0.40 -2.07
C GLY A 323 -24.25 1.71 -2.86
N TYR A 324 -23.03 2.01 -3.31
CA TYR A 324 -22.79 3.18 -4.15
C TYR A 324 -23.29 2.99 -5.58
N ILE A 325 -23.17 1.79 -6.15
CA ILE A 325 -23.70 1.50 -7.50
C ILE A 325 -25.23 1.65 -7.51
N ALA A 326 -25.92 1.07 -6.53
CA ALA A 326 -27.38 1.24 -6.39
C ALA A 326 -27.77 2.73 -6.30
N ARG A 327 -26.97 3.55 -5.59
CA ARG A 327 -27.20 4.99 -5.52
C ARG A 327 -26.95 5.69 -6.85
N ILE A 328 -25.91 5.33 -7.59
CA ILE A 328 -25.61 5.88 -8.93
C ILE A 328 -26.77 5.58 -9.89
N GLU A 329 -27.34 4.37 -9.84
CA GLU A 329 -28.47 3.97 -10.70
C GLU A 329 -29.75 4.78 -10.45
N THR A 330 -29.91 5.38 -9.25
CA THR A 330 -31.03 6.29 -8.96
C THR A 330 -30.82 7.71 -9.46
N LEU A 331 -29.62 8.05 -9.94
CA LEU A 331 -29.31 9.39 -10.43
C LEU A 331 -29.49 9.46 -11.95
N GLU A 332 -30.27 10.44 -12.39
CA GLU A 332 -30.48 10.72 -13.81
C GLU A 332 -29.51 11.82 -14.27
N PHE A 333 -28.36 11.42 -14.78
CA PHE A 333 -27.38 12.34 -15.35
C PHE A 333 -27.70 12.68 -16.81
N GLN A 334 -27.57 13.96 -17.18
CA GLN A 334 -27.77 14.41 -18.57
C GLN A 334 -26.46 14.47 -19.36
N TYR A 335 -25.36 14.83 -18.69
CA TYR A 335 -24.04 15.07 -19.28
C TYR A 335 -22.99 14.08 -18.79
N ILE A 336 -23.35 13.14 -17.92
CA ILE A 336 -22.42 12.17 -17.32
C ILE A 336 -22.90 10.74 -17.60
N ASN A 337 -21.99 9.89 -18.04
CA ASN A 337 -22.17 8.45 -18.12
C ASN A 337 -21.23 7.79 -17.11
N VAL A 338 -21.76 7.05 -16.15
CA VAL A 338 -20.96 6.37 -15.12
C VAL A 338 -20.89 4.87 -15.42
N LYS A 339 -19.68 4.30 -15.37
CA LYS A 339 -19.42 2.87 -15.57
C LYS A 339 -18.61 2.32 -14.41
N SER A 340 -19.12 1.31 -13.70
CA SER A 340 -18.32 0.52 -12.76
C SER A 340 -17.85 -0.75 -13.43
N ILE A 341 -16.52 -0.88 -13.58
CA ILE A 341 -15.92 -1.98 -14.36
C ILE A 341 -14.84 -2.69 -13.55
N TRP A 342 -14.74 -4.00 -13.77
CA TRP A 342 -13.56 -4.76 -13.38
C TRP A 342 -12.56 -4.74 -14.53
N LEU A 343 -11.28 -4.49 -14.23
CA LEU A 343 -10.21 -4.50 -15.21
C LEU A 343 -9.23 -5.59 -14.82
N GLU A 344 -8.88 -6.44 -15.79
CA GLU A 344 -7.80 -7.40 -15.61
C GLU A 344 -6.45 -6.65 -15.48
N PRO A 345 -5.45 -7.23 -14.81
CA PRO A 345 -4.16 -6.58 -14.57
C PRO A 345 -3.49 -6.05 -15.84
N GLU A 346 -3.69 -6.69 -16.99
CA GLU A 346 -3.12 -6.30 -18.28
C GLU A 346 -3.86 -5.13 -18.95
N ASP A 347 -5.14 -4.95 -18.64
CA ASP A 347 -5.98 -3.89 -19.21
C ASP A 347 -6.06 -2.65 -18.31
N TYR A 348 -5.78 -2.81 -17.01
CA TYR A 348 -5.76 -1.69 -16.08
C TYR A 348 -4.81 -0.56 -16.52
N PRO A 349 -3.51 -0.80 -16.83
CA PRO A 349 -2.61 0.25 -17.31
C PRO A 349 -3.10 0.93 -18.60
N LYS A 350 -3.73 0.17 -19.51
CA LYS A 350 -4.22 0.68 -20.80
C LYS A 350 -5.43 1.60 -20.61
N MET A 351 -6.39 1.20 -19.77
CA MET A 351 -7.57 2.00 -19.47
C MET A 351 -7.18 3.31 -18.79
N ILE A 352 -6.29 3.27 -17.78
CA ILE A 352 -5.86 4.50 -17.12
C ILE A 352 -5.07 5.41 -18.05
N ALA A 353 -4.28 4.88 -18.98
CA ALA A 353 -3.53 5.66 -19.98
C ALA A 353 -4.45 6.42 -20.96
N CYS A 354 -5.71 6.01 -21.10
CA CYS A 354 -6.69 6.69 -21.96
C CYS A 354 -7.38 7.88 -21.28
N ALA A 355 -7.31 7.98 -19.95
CA ALA A 355 -8.04 8.98 -19.17
C ALA A 355 -7.52 10.41 -19.42
N ASP A 356 -8.43 11.39 -19.42
CA ASP A 356 -8.08 12.80 -19.45
C ASP A 356 -7.69 13.30 -18.05
N LEU A 357 -8.25 12.71 -16.99
CA LEU A 357 -8.02 13.08 -15.60
C LEU A 357 -8.31 11.90 -14.66
N GLY A 358 -7.43 11.68 -13.68
CA GLY A 358 -7.67 10.77 -12.57
C GLY A 358 -8.28 11.48 -11.36
N VAL A 359 -9.16 10.80 -10.62
CA VAL A 359 -9.70 11.26 -9.33
C VAL A 359 -9.29 10.28 -8.25
N SER A 360 -8.67 10.78 -7.18
CA SER A 360 -8.30 9.98 -6.00
C SER A 360 -9.01 10.50 -4.75
N LEU A 361 -9.74 9.60 -4.11
CA LEU A 361 -10.48 9.87 -2.86
C LEU A 361 -9.76 9.30 -1.63
N HIS A 362 -8.65 8.60 -1.85
CA HIS A 362 -7.93 7.91 -0.81
C HIS A 362 -7.31 8.89 0.17
N THR A 363 -7.54 8.63 1.45
CA THR A 363 -6.92 9.34 2.56
C THR A 363 -6.13 8.38 3.42
N SER A 364 -5.11 8.88 4.10
CA SER A 364 -4.32 8.07 5.03
C SER A 364 -4.88 8.15 6.45
N SER A 365 -5.09 6.99 7.08
CA SER A 365 -5.48 6.91 8.51
C SER A 365 -4.53 7.65 9.46
N SER A 366 -3.24 7.74 9.10
CA SER A 366 -2.22 8.49 9.85
C SER A 366 -1.95 9.88 9.28
N GLY A 367 -2.48 10.19 8.10
CA GLY A 367 -2.15 11.38 7.32
C GLY A 367 -0.75 11.36 6.69
N MET A 368 -0.04 10.23 6.75
CA MET A 368 1.39 10.13 6.39
C MET A 368 1.71 9.06 5.32
N ASP A 369 0.68 8.45 4.74
CA ASP A 369 0.77 7.46 3.66
C ASP A 369 0.28 8.09 2.34
N LEU A 370 0.76 7.61 1.19
CA LEU A 370 0.41 8.14 -0.12
C LEU A 370 -0.47 7.18 -0.93
N PRO A 371 -1.40 7.71 -1.74
CA PRO A 371 -2.30 6.88 -2.53
C PRO A 371 -1.57 6.25 -3.72
N MET A 372 -1.33 4.94 -3.64
CA MET A 372 -0.67 4.17 -4.70
C MET A 372 -1.31 4.31 -6.08
N LYS A 373 -2.64 4.43 -6.15
CA LYS A 373 -3.36 4.59 -7.43
C LYS A 373 -2.99 5.88 -8.18
N VAL A 374 -2.55 6.91 -7.46
CA VAL A 374 -2.06 8.15 -8.08
C VAL A 374 -0.69 7.93 -8.71
N VAL A 375 0.13 7.07 -8.10
CA VAL A 375 1.43 6.65 -8.65
C VAL A 375 1.22 5.95 -10.00
N ASP A 376 0.21 5.09 -10.12
CA ASP A 376 -0.13 4.39 -11.37
C ASP A 376 -0.57 5.37 -12.48
N LEU A 377 -1.44 6.32 -12.15
CA LEU A 377 -1.91 7.37 -13.07
C LEU A 377 -0.76 8.27 -13.55
N PHE A 378 0.14 8.68 -12.66
CA PHE A 378 1.36 9.39 -13.04
C PHE A 378 2.31 8.51 -13.84
N GLY A 379 2.30 7.19 -13.61
CA GLY A 379 3.05 6.23 -14.40
C GLY A 379 2.73 6.27 -15.89
N VAL A 380 1.48 6.53 -16.22
CA VAL A 380 0.96 6.68 -17.60
C VAL A 380 0.78 8.13 -18.04
N GLY A 381 1.25 9.10 -17.25
CA GLY A 381 1.23 10.52 -17.62
C GLY A 381 -0.13 11.22 -17.47
N VAL A 382 -1.06 10.65 -16.70
CA VAL A 382 -2.39 11.22 -16.48
C VAL A 382 -2.39 12.09 -15.21
N PRO A 383 -2.81 13.37 -15.30
CA PRO A 383 -2.88 14.25 -14.12
C PRO A 383 -4.00 13.81 -13.18
N VAL A 384 -3.86 14.18 -11.90
CA VAL A 384 -4.77 13.71 -10.85
C VAL A 384 -5.34 14.86 -10.03
N VAL A 385 -6.63 14.79 -9.75
CA VAL A 385 -7.24 15.54 -8.65
C VAL A 385 -7.44 14.64 -7.43
N ALA A 386 -6.91 15.05 -6.28
CA ALA A 386 -6.90 14.22 -5.07
C ALA A 386 -7.50 14.91 -3.85
N VAL A 387 -8.12 14.15 -2.96
CA VAL A 387 -8.56 14.67 -1.64
C VAL A 387 -7.34 15.17 -0.87
N ARG A 388 -7.47 16.35 -0.26
CA ARG A 388 -6.39 17.00 0.50
C ARG A 388 -6.25 16.36 1.88
N PHE A 389 -5.04 15.90 2.19
CA PHE A 389 -4.63 15.52 3.54
C PHE A 389 -3.13 15.80 3.73
N ALA A 390 -2.62 15.65 4.96
CA ALA A 390 -1.38 16.28 5.41
C ALA A 390 -0.14 16.06 4.50
N CYS A 391 0.07 14.85 3.96
CA CYS A 391 1.24 14.57 3.10
C CYS A 391 0.93 14.43 1.60
N VAL A 392 -0.32 14.62 1.15
CA VAL A 392 -0.69 14.38 -0.27
C VAL A 392 0.12 15.23 -1.25
N GLN A 393 0.56 16.41 -0.82
CA GLN A 393 1.35 17.35 -1.62
C GLN A 393 2.76 16.86 -1.94
N GLU A 394 3.26 15.83 -1.25
CA GLU A 394 4.50 15.15 -1.64
C GLU A 394 4.35 14.42 -2.99
N LEU A 395 3.11 14.04 -3.35
CA LEU A 395 2.79 13.34 -4.59
C LEU A 395 2.06 14.26 -5.58
N VAL A 396 0.93 14.85 -5.17
CA VAL A 396 0.08 15.71 -6.01
C VAL A 396 0.38 17.18 -5.74
N LYS A 397 1.04 17.83 -6.70
CA LYS A 397 1.46 19.24 -6.62
C LYS A 397 0.48 20.11 -7.39
N ASP A 398 -0.24 20.95 -6.64
CA ASP A 398 -1.26 21.87 -7.16
C ASP A 398 -0.71 22.73 -8.31
N GLY A 399 -1.33 22.63 -9.49
CA GLY A 399 -0.97 23.42 -10.67
C GLY A 399 0.29 22.95 -11.40
N GLU A 400 0.89 21.83 -10.99
CA GLU A 400 2.02 21.19 -11.64
C GLU A 400 1.62 19.88 -12.30
N ASN A 401 1.30 18.84 -11.51
CA ASN A 401 0.94 17.50 -11.99
C ASN A 401 -0.52 17.12 -11.64
N GLY A 402 -1.20 17.98 -10.89
CA GLY A 402 -2.56 17.74 -10.43
C GLY A 402 -3.14 18.91 -9.66
N ALA A 403 -4.21 18.64 -8.92
CA ALA A 403 -4.81 19.58 -7.97
C ALA A 403 -5.42 18.85 -6.77
N THR A 404 -5.68 19.58 -5.69
CA THR A 404 -6.28 19.04 -4.46
C THR A 404 -7.63 19.67 -4.14
N PHE A 405 -8.53 18.90 -3.55
CA PHE A 405 -9.84 19.34 -3.09
C PHE A 405 -10.18 18.77 -1.71
N THR A 406 -11.12 19.38 -1.01
CA THR A 406 -11.61 18.89 0.29
C THR A 406 -13.08 18.50 0.27
N LYS A 407 -13.88 19.14 -0.61
CA LYS A 407 -15.33 18.97 -0.68
C LYS A 407 -15.82 18.74 -2.11
N ALA A 408 -17.06 18.27 -2.22
CA ALA A 408 -17.70 17.96 -3.49
C ALA A 408 -17.79 19.18 -4.42
N GLU A 409 -18.10 20.36 -3.87
CA GLU A 409 -18.25 21.60 -4.63
C GLU A 409 -16.90 22.07 -5.22
N GLU A 410 -15.81 21.86 -4.49
CA GLU A 410 -14.46 22.15 -4.96
C GLU A 410 -14.09 21.22 -6.11
N LEU A 411 -14.37 19.91 -5.98
CA LEU A 411 -14.13 18.94 -7.05
C LEU A 411 -14.97 19.25 -8.31
N ALA A 412 -16.26 19.55 -8.15
CA ALA A 412 -17.12 19.93 -9.27
C ALA A 412 -16.58 21.20 -9.98
N THR A 413 -16.13 22.18 -9.20
CA THR A 413 -15.51 23.40 -9.74
C THR A 413 -14.21 23.11 -10.48
N LEU A 414 -13.36 22.22 -9.96
CA LEU A 414 -12.14 21.79 -10.63
C LEU A 414 -12.46 21.08 -11.95
N LEU A 415 -13.41 20.15 -11.96
CA LEU A 415 -13.82 19.44 -13.18
C LEU A 415 -14.31 20.41 -14.26
N SER A 416 -15.23 21.32 -13.91
CA SER A 416 -15.73 22.34 -14.86
C SER A 416 -14.60 23.26 -15.34
N ARG A 417 -13.69 23.69 -14.45
CA ARG A 417 -12.58 24.59 -14.79
C ARG A 417 -11.55 23.93 -15.70
N LEU A 418 -11.16 22.68 -15.39
CA LEU A 418 -10.13 21.95 -16.12
C LEU A 418 -10.62 21.50 -17.51
N PHE A 419 -11.93 21.23 -17.65
CA PHE A 419 -12.52 20.83 -18.91
C PHE A 419 -13.16 21.99 -19.70
N ASP A 420 -13.11 23.22 -19.19
CA ASP A 420 -13.54 24.40 -19.92
C ASP A 420 -12.70 24.59 -21.20
N SER A 421 -13.38 24.56 -22.35
CA SER A 421 -12.79 24.71 -23.68
C SER A 421 -12.01 26.03 -23.87
N ARG A 422 -12.27 27.05 -23.04
CA ARG A 422 -11.55 28.34 -23.03
C ARG A 422 -10.26 28.32 -22.22
N ARG A 423 -10.10 27.33 -21.33
CA ARG A 423 -8.98 27.22 -20.37
C ARG A 423 -8.11 25.98 -20.58
N LYS A 424 -8.03 25.49 -21.83
CA LYS A 424 -7.27 24.28 -22.20
C LYS A 424 -5.85 24.24 -21.64
N ARG A 425 -5.19 25.40 -21.53
CA ARG A 425 -3.81 25.51 -21.03
C ARG A 425 -3.63 24.99 -19.60
N GLU A 426 -4.66 25.08 -18.74
CA GLU A 426 -4.54 24.60 -17.36
C GLU A 426 -4.40 23.08 -17.32
N LEU A 427 -5.32 22.35 -17.96
CA LEU A 427 -5.26 20.88 -18.02
C LEU A 427 -4.01 20.39 -18.76
N GLU A 428 -3.63 21.02 -19.88
CA GLU A 428 -2.42 20.65 -20.61
C GLU A 428 -1.15 20.85 -19.77
N LYS A 429 -1.08 21.92 -18.96
CA LYS A 429 0.02 22.11 -18.01
C LYS A 429 0.06 20.97 -16.97
N LEU A 430 -1.09 20.54 -16.45
CA LEU A 430 -1.15 19.42 -15.52
C LEU A 430 -0.68 18.11 -16.18
N LYS A 431 -1.11 17.86 -17.43
CA LYS A 431 -0.66 16.70 -18.22
C LYS A 431 0.86 16.75 -18.45
N GLU A 432 1.43 17.90 -18.79
CA GLU A 432 2.88 18.07 -18.92
C GLU A 432 3.61 17.74 -17.61
N GLY A 433 3.06 18.13 -16.46
CA GLY A 433 3.61 17.76 -15.15
C GLY A 433 3.51 16.28 -14.86
N ALA A 434 2.35 15.67 -15.10
CA ALA A 434 2.16 14.22 -14.94
C ALA A 434 3.09 13.42 -15.88
N MET A 435 3.30 13.89 -17.12
CA MET A 435 4.28 13.31 -18.05
C MET A 435 5.72 13.39 -17.52
N LYS A 436 6.08 14.39 -16.71
CA LYS A 436 7.41 14.42 -16.05
C LYS A 436 7.53 13.36 -14.97
N GLU A 437 6.45 13.04 -14.26
CA GLU A 437 6.44 11.98 -13.23
C GLU A 437 6.74 10.59 -13.83
N THR A 438 6.42 10.38 -15.12
CA THR A 438 6.77 9.12 -15.84
C THR A 438 8.27 8.84 -15.87
N LYS A 439 9.13 9.85 -15.65
CA LYS A 439 10.59 9.67 -15.68
C LYS A 439 11.16 9.06 -14.39
N SER A 440 10.35 8.99 -13.33
CA SER A 440 10.78 8.47 -12.03
C SER A 440 10.13 7.11 -11.79
N ARG A 441 10.81 5.99 -12.07
CA ARG A 441 10.26 4.65 -11.83
C ARG A 441 10.77 4.05 -10.52
N TRP A 442 10.13 2.93 -10.15
CA TRP A 442 10.48 2.16 -8.97
C TRP A 442 11.93 1.69 -9.00
N ASP A 443 12.36 1.07 -10.09
CA ASP A 443 13.66 0.40 -10.15
C ASP A 443 14.83 1.39 -9.94
N GLU A 444 14.83 2.56 -10.57
CA GLU A 444 15.91 3.54 -10.38
C GLU A 444 15.88 4.19 -8.98
N ASN A 445 14.68 4.43 -8.43
CA ASN A 445 14.53 4.97 -7.08
C ASN A 445 14.99 3.94 -6.03
N TRP A 446 14.64 2.68 -6.24
CA TRP A 446 15.03 1.57 -5.37
C TRP A 446 16.54 1.34 -5.41
N ASP A 447 17.13 1.30 -6.60
CA ASP A 447 18.57 1.15 -6.78
C ASP A 447 19.36 2.25 -6.06
N LYS A 448 18.86 3.48 -6.10
CA LYS A 448 19.51 4.63 -5.44
C LYS A 448 19.43 4.58 -3.92
N ILE A 449 18.32 4.11 -3.36
CA ILE A 449 18.00 4.27 -1.93
C ILE A 449 18.08 2.96 -1.16
N ALA A 450 17.47 1.89 -1.68
CA ALA A 450 17.32 0.63 -0.97
C ALA A 450 18.45 -0.36 -1.24
N ALA A 451 18.99 -0.45 -2.47
CA ALA A 451 20.08 -1.37 -2.78
C ALA A 451 21.31 -1.23 -1.85
N PRO A 452 21.80 0.00 -1.53
CA PRO A 452 22.94 0.17 -0.65
C PRO A 452 22.70 -0.34 0.79
N VAL A 453 21.46 -0.38 1.26
CA VAL A 453 21.11 -0.91 2.60
C VAL A 453 21.38 -2.41 2.70
N PHE A 454 21.21 -3.13 1.60
CA PHE A 454 21.42 -4.58 1.52
C PHE A 454 22.81 -4.98 0.99
N GLY A 455 23.64 -4.00 0.62
CA GLY A 455 24.95 -4.24 0.00
C GLY A 455 24.85 -4.76 -1.43
N LEU A 456 23.87 -4.28 -2.18
CA LEU A 456 23.54 -4.68 -3.56
C LEU A 456 23.83 -3.57 -4.58
#